data_AF-A0AAW4MTL5-F1
#
_entry.id   AF-A0AAW4MTL5-F1
#
_cell.length_a   1.000
_cell.length_b   1.000
_cell.length_c   1.000
_cell.angle_alpha   90.00
_cell.angle_beta   90.00
_cell.angle_gamma   90.00
#
_symmetry.space_group_name_H-M   'P 1'
#
loop_
_entity.id
_entity.type
_entity.pdbx_description
1 polymer ?
#
loop_
_entity_poly.entity_id
_entity_poly.type
_entity_poly.pdbx_seq_one_letter_code
_entity_poly.pdbx_strand_id
1 'polypeptide(L)'
;MLSFSRKVKEEIVFNEFDHDCSKAILCALLKTNGTLMLGQGLSLLIRTENAKIASKMHKLLKELYAPSIEFKVKKMMKLKKNNVYLLKVSKAREILEDLHLLEGLGFTMLPSDEILYDDRTRRAYLAGIFLASGSVNNPDTSNYHLEMSVQDEPLAQYIEAMLNSYGLNARVIKRRNRYVIYMKSAERIGDFLRAIGASTSVMEFETTRIDRSMANTVNRWNNCDIANEMKAMTASAKQIEDIAYVIDKAGIEILDSKTADVAQIRLENPELTLNELADVYFNKTGQTISKSGLHHRFKKIKEEAARLRQMEEE
;
A
#
# COMPACT_ATOMS: atom_id res chain seq x y z
N MET A 1 19.85 1.74 -2.39
CA MET A 1 18.64 1.95 -3.23
C MET A 1 17.98 3.26 -2.80
N LEU A 2 17.53 4.07 -3.75
CA LEU A 2 16.78 5.31 -3.46
C LEU A 2 15.44 4.93 -2.81
N SER A 3 14.97 5.66 -1.79
CA SER A 3 13.63 5.41 -1.26
C SER A 3 12.55 5.88 -2.23
N PHE A 4 11.39 5.21 -2.26
CA PHE A 4 10.26 5.61 -3.09
C PHE A 4 9.86 7.07 -2.84
N SER A 5 9.75 7.48 -1.57
CA SER A 5 9.57 8.89 -1.17
C SER A 5 10.55 9.87 -1.86
N ARG A 6 11.83 9.50 -1.98
CA ARG A 6 12.81 10.37 -2.63
C ARG A 6 12.62 10.41 -4.14
N LYS A 7 12.21 9.30 -4.78
CA LYS A 7 11.83 9.27 -6.19
C LYS A 7 10.66 10.20 -6.49
N VAL A 8 9.59 10.13 -5.69
CA VAL A 8 8.43 11.05 -5.80
C VAL A 8 8.86 12.51 -5.69
N LYS A 9 9.68 12.85 -4.68
CA LYS A 9 10.15 14.22 -4.49
C LYS A 9 11.03 14.71 -5.63
N GLU A 10 11.89 13.84 -6.18
CA GLU A 10 12.74 14.19 -7.31
C GLU A 10 11.91 14.46 -8.57
N GLU A 11 10.89 13.64 -8.85
CA GLU A 11 9.94 13.89 -9.95
C GLU A 11 9.27 15.27 -9.84
N ILE A 12 8.67 15.58 -8.69
CA ILE A 12 8.00 16.87 -8.46
C ILE A 12 8.98 18.04 -8.61
N VAL A 13 10.23 17.89 -8.16
CA VAL A 13 11.25 18.94 -8.30
C VAL A 13 11.51 19.29 -9.77
N PHE A 14 11.51 18.30 -10.65
CA PHE A 14 11.78 18.48 -12.08
C PHE A 14 10.57 18.94 -12.88
N ASN A 15 9.35 18.85 -12.34
CA ASN A 15 8.17 19.40 -12.99
C ASN A 15 8.31 20.91 -13.23
N GLU A 16 7.81 21.33 -14.38
CA GLU A 16 7.59 22.74 -14.72
C GLU A 16 6.24 23.17 -14.15
N PHE A 17 6.22 24.35 -13.53
CA PHE A 17 5.03 24.94 -12.95
C PHE A 17 4.92 26.35 -13.53
N ASP A 18 3.68 26.79 -13.78
CA ASP A 18 3.42 28.18 -14.13
C ASP A 18 3.81 29.13 -12.98
N HIS A 19 3.71 30.43 -13.22
CA HIS A 19 4.13 31.47 -12.28
C HIS A 19 3.42 31.35 -10.92
N ASP A 20 2.10 31.17 -10.94
CA ASP A 20 1.28 31.15 -9.72
C ASP A 20 1.47 29.86 -8.92
N CYS A 21 1.54 28.71 -9.61
CA CYS A 21 1.89 27.43 -8.98
C CYS A 21 3.30 27.45 -8.38
N SER A 22 4.24 28.13 -9.04
CA SER A 22 5.60 28.34 -8.54
C SER A 22 5.61 29.17 -7.25
N LYS A 23 4.81 30.25 -7.17
CA LYS A 23 4.59 31.00 -5.93
C LYS A 23 3.97 30.14 -4.84
N ALA A 24 2.96 29.33 -5.15
CA ALA A 24 2.30 28.45 -4.18
C ALA A 24 3.24 27.38 -3.60
N ILE A 25 4.08 26.75 -4.45
CA ILE A 25 5.12 25.80 -4.00
C ILE A 25 6.13 26.50 -3.09
N LEU A 26 6.60 27.68 -3.50
CA LEU A 26 7.56 28.45 -2.70
C LEU A 26 6.95 28.85 -1.36
N CYS A 27 5.70 29.32 -1.35
CA CYS A 27 4.96 29.66 -0.13
C CYS A 27 4.95 28.50 0.88
N ALA A 28 4.57 27.29 0.44
CA ALA A 28 4.59 26.08 1.26
C ALA A 28 5.99 25.75 1.81
N LEU A 29 7.01 25.84 0.96
CA LEU A 29 8.41 25.56 1.33
C LEU A 29 8.93 26.57 2.35
N LEU A 30 8.67 27.86 2.17
CA LEU A 30 9.10 28.91 3.09
C LEU A 30 8.37 28.81 4.42
N LYS A 31 7.05 28.59 4.41
CA LYS A 31 6.26 28.42 5.63
C LYS A 31 6.72 27.22 6.46
N THR A 32 7.16 26.14 5.81
CA THR A 32 7.55 24.90 6.49
C THR A 32 9.02 24.86 6.91
N ASN A 33 9.92 25.38 6.07
CA ASN A 33 11.38 25.23 6.22
C ASN A 33 12.13 26.56 6.40
N GLY A 34 11.43 27.68 6.31
CA GLY A 34 11.97 29.03 6.45
C GLY A 34 12.05 29.47 7.90
N THR A 35 13.01 30.36 8.17
CA THR A 35 13.17 31.03 9.45
C THR A 35 13.60 32.46 9.16
N LEU A 36 12.92 33.42 9.79
CA LEU A 36 13.31 34.83 9.72
C LEU A 36 14.53 35.06 10.61
N MET A 37 15.52 35.75 10.07
CA MET A 37 16.69 36.21 10.82
C MET A 37 16.75 37.73 10.81
N LEU A 38 16.84 38.31 12.00
CA LEU A 38 17.07 39.74 12.19
C LEU A 38 18.56 39.95 12.49
N GLY A 39 19.26 40.60 11.56
CA GLY A 39 20.67 40.98 11.71
C GLY A 39 20.86 42.44 11.29
N GLN A 40 21.77 42.70 10.34
CA GLN A 40 21.87 44.02 9.68
C GLN A 40 20.67 44.36 8.76
N GLY A 41 19.66 43.50 8.75
CA GLY A 41 18.42 43.61 7.99
C GLY A 41 17.62 42.31 8.12
N LEU A 42 16.39 42.31 7.61
CA LEU A 42 15.57 41.11 7.56
C LEU A 42 16.09 40.17 6.46
N SER A 43 16.44 38.94 6.84
CA SER A 43 16.87 37.91 5.90
C SER A 43 16.12 36.61 6.16
N LEU A 44 15.99 35.79 5.12
CA LEU A 44 15.28 34.51 5.19
C LEU A 44 16.31 33.38 5.15
N LEU A 45 16.33 32.54 6.17
CA LEU A 45 17.13 31.33 6.21
C LEU A 45 16.23 30.12 5.92
N ILE A 46 16.57 29.35 4.89
CA ILE A 46 15.84 28.13 4.52
C ILE A 46 16.73 26.92 4.75
N ARG A 47 16.21 25.91 5.43
CA ARG A 47 16.93 24.67 5.75
C ARG A 47 16.28 23.46 5.10
N THR A 48 17.06 22.63 4.41
CA THR A 48 16.60 21.33 3.91
C THR A 48 17.72 20.28 3.93
N GLU A 49 17.36 19.00 4.02
CA GLU A 49 18.30 17.87 3.95
C GLU A 49 18.38 17.27 2.53
N ASN A 50 17.56 17.77 1.60
CA ASN A 50 17.52 17.31 0.22
C ASN A 50 18.12 18.36 -0.72
N ALA A 51 19.23 17.99 -1.38
CA ALA A 51 19.95 18.84 -2.31
C ALA A 51 19.08 19.32 -3.49
N LYS A 52 18.24 18.44 -4.05
CA LYS A 52 17.39 18.77 -5.20
C LYS A 52 16.30 19.77 -4.84
N ILE A 53 15.73 19.63 -3.64
CA ILE A 53 14.78 20.63 -3.09
C ILE A 53 15.50 21.97 -2.85
N ALA A 54 16.72 21.94 -2.32
CA ALA A 54 17.55 23.14 -2.15
C ALA A 54 17.78 23.86 -3.50
N SER A 55 18.11 23.11 -4.56
CA SER A 55 18.26 23.63 -5.92
C SER A 55 16.95 24.17 -6.50
N LYS A 56 15.82 23.49 -6.27
CA LYS A 56 14.49 23.99 -6.71
C LYS A 56 14.14 25.30 -6.04
N MET A 57 14.32 25.42 -4.72
CA MET A 57 14.09 26.68 -3.99
C MET A 57 15.00 27.79 -4.51
N HIS A 58 16.28 27.51 -4.76
CA HIS A 58 17.20 28.48 -5.36
C HIS A 58 16.70 28.97 -6.72
N LYS A 59 16.29 28.05 -7.60
CA LYS A 59 15.73 28.38 -8.93
C LYS A 59 14.48 29.26 -8.80
N LEU A 60 13.47 28.82 -8.04
CA LEU A 60 12.23 29.56 -7.83
C LEU A 60 12.47 30.97 -7.28
N LEU A 61 13.33 31.10 -6.27
CA LEU A 61 13.66 32.41 -5.70
C LEU A 61 14.34 33.33 -6.72
N LYS A 62 15.28 32.81 -7.52
CA LYS A 62 15.98 33.58 -8.55
C LYS A 62 15.04 34.04 -9.66
N GLU A 63 14.16 33.15 -10.13
CA GLU A 63 13.22 33.44 -11.21
C GLU A 63 12.11 34.42 -10.79
N LEU A 64 11.60 34.29 -9.56
CA LEU A 64 10.49 35.11 -9.08
C LEU A 64 10.92 36.49 -8.54
N TYR A 65 12.09 36.59 -7.88
CA TYR A 65 12.45 37.80 -7.11
C TYR A 65 13.89 38.29 -7.32
N ALA A 66 14.73 37.50 -8.01
CA ALA A 66 16.15 37.76 -8.23
C ALA A 66 16.95 38.22 -6.98
N PRO A 67 16.80 37.59 -5.79
CA PRO A 67 17.53 38.00 -4.60
C PRO A 67 18.99 37.53 -4.65
N SER A 68 19.86 38.15 -3.85
CA SER A 68 21.12 37.51 -3.46
C SER A 68 20.83 36.30 -2.56
N ILE A 69 21.47 35.16 -2.85
CA ILE A 69 21.32 33.89 -2.11
C ILE A 69 22.71 33.38 -1.76
N GLU A 70 23.01 33.28 -0.48
CA GLU A 70 24.20 32.61 0.03
C GLU A 70 23.87 31.14 0.32
N PHE A 71 24.54 30.23 -0.38
CA PHE A 71 24.32 28.78 -0.28
C PHE A 71 25.41 28.12 0.57
N LYS A 72 25.02 27.44 1.64
CA LYS A 72 25.94 26.72 2.55
C LYS A 72 25.56 25.26 2.68
N VAL A 73 26.56 24.39 2.71
CA VAL A 73 26.39 22.97 3.02
C VAL A 73 27.06 22.68 4.36
N LYS A 74 26.28 22.18 5.32
CA LYS A 74 26.77 21.76 6.63
C LYS A 74 26.66 20.25 6.76
N LYS A 75 27.79 19.57 6.98
CA LYS A 75 27.82 18.13 7.26
C LYS A 75 27.44 17.88 8.71
N MET A 76 26.40 17.10 8.97
CA MET A 76 26.04 16.72 10.34
C MET A 76 26.84 15.50 10.79
N MET A 77 27.42 15.57 12.00
CA MET A 77 28.28 14.52 12.57
C MET A 77 27.51 13.36 13.24
N LYS A 78 26.18 13.41 13.33
CA LYS A 78 25.37 12.35 14.00
C LYS A 78 25.15 11.12 13.10
N LEU A 79 24.66 10.03 13.71
CA LEU A 79 24.42 8.66 13.18
C LEU A 79 23.81 8.52 11.76
N LYS A 80 23.25 9.58 11.18
CA LYS A 80 22.95 9.68 9.75
C LYS A 80 23.76 10.86 9.20
N LYS A 81 24.85 10.57 8.48
CA LYS A 81 25.76 11.53 7.82
C LYS A 81 25.01 12.30 6.70
N ASN A 82 24.03 13.11 7.06
CA ASN A 82 23.24 13.87 6.12
C ASN A 82 23.80 15.29 6.00
N ASN A 83 23.97 15.74 4.76
CA ASN A 83 24.23 17.13 4.46
C ASN A 83 22.96 17.94 4.74
N VAL A 84 23.14 19.10 5.37
CA VAL A 84 22.09 20.10 5.53
C VAL A 84 22.44 21.26 4.63
N TYR A 85 21.51 21.61 3.75
CA TYR A 85 21.61 22.72 2.82
C TYR A 85 20.91 23.93 3.42
N LEU A 86 21.62 25.06 3.45
CA LEU A 86 21.18 26.32 4.03
C LEU A 86 21.21 27.38 2.93
N LEU A 87 20.08 28.01 2.67
CA LEU A 87 19.96 29.15 1.77
C LEU A 87 19.68 30.38 2.62
N LYS A 88 20.60 31.34 2.65
CA LYS A 88 20.35 32.65 3.25
C LYS A 88 20.01 33.63 2.13
N VAL A 89 18.79 34.15 2.18
CA VAL A 89 18.15 34.88 1.08
C VAL A 89 17.94 36.34 1.52
N SER A 90 18.38 37.26 0.67
CA SER A 90 18.08 38.70 0.80
C SER A 90 16.65 39.02 0.35
N LYS A 91 16.22 40.29 0.40
CA LYS A 91 14.85 40.71 0.03
C LYS A 91 13.74 39.96 0.78
N ALA A 92 14.00 39.50 2.01
CA ALA A 92 13.05 38.69 2.74
C ALA A 92 11.69 39.37 2.93
N ARG A 93 11.69 40.69 3.15
CA ARG A 93 10.45 41.48 3.28
C ARG A 93 9.62 41.47 2.00
N GLU A 94 10.23 41.85 0.86
CA GLU A 94 9.60 41.84 -0.48
C GLU A 94 8.99 40.47 -0.80
N ILE A 95 9.76 39.39 -0.59
CA ILE A 95 9.31 38.02 -0.89
C ILE A 95 8.14 37.61 0.01
N LEU A 96 8.21 37.90 1.31
CA LEU A 96 7.17 37.48 2.26
C LEU A 96 5.91 38.33 2.17
N GLU A 97 6.03 39.62 1.81
CA GLU A 97 4.88 40.48 1.55
C GLU A 97 4.14 40.01 0.27
N ASP A 98 4.86 39.74 -0.83
CA ASP A 98 4.26 39.24 -2.08
C ASP A 98 3.64 37.83 -1.93
N LEU A 99 4.16 37.00 -1.02
CA LEU A 99 3.58 35.69 -0.72
C LEU A 99 2.53 35.73 0.41
N HIS A 100 2.21 36.90 0.95
CA HIS A 100 1.30 37.09 2.10
C HIS A 100 1.68 36.20 3.30
N LEU A 101 2.97 36.07 3.55
CA LEU A 101 3.56 35.27 4.60
C LEU A 101 4.08 36.08 5.78
N LEU A 102 4.06 37.42 5.73
CA LEU A 102 4.58 38.27 6.79
C LEU A 102 3.46 38.75 7.74
N GLU A 103 3.57 38.43 9.02
CA GLU A 103 2.71 38.95 10.09
C GLU A 103 3.60 39.51 11.22
N GLY A 104 3.70 40.84 11.29
CA GLY A 104 4.63 41.51 12.19
C GLY A 104 6.09 41.13 11.89
N LEU A 105 6.76 40.48 12.85
CA LEU A 105 8.13 39.96 12.71
C LEU A 105 8.18 38.44 12.44
N GLY A 106 7.02 37.81 12.22
CA GLY A 106 6.86 36.37 12.07
C GLY A 106 6.18 35.96 10.77
N PHE A 107 5.98 34.65 10.63
CA PHE A 107 5.18 34.08 9.54
C PHE A 107 3.69 34.13 9.90
N THR A 108 2.83 34.45 8.94
CA THR A 108 1.36 34.29 9.07
C THR A 108 1.01 32.87 9.47
N MET A 109 -0.05 32.65 10.26
CA MET A 109 -0.41 31.29 10.71
C MET A 109 -0.83 30.36 9.55
N LEU A 110 -1.62 30.87 8.62
CA LEU A 110 -2.19 30.15 7.47
C LEU A 110 -1.77 30.80 6.15
N PRO A 111 -1.71 30.05 5.03
CA PRO A 111 -1.50 30.64 3.72
C PRO A 111 -2.70 31.51 3.30
N SER A 112 -2.44 32.54 2.49
CA SER A 112 -3.48 33.45 1.97
C SER A 112 -4.28 32.80 0.84
N ASP A 113 -5.58 33.08 0.80
CA ASP A 113 -6.46 32.72 -0.33
C ASP A 113 -6.07 33.44 -1.62
N GLU A 114 -5.33 34.55 -1.55
CA GLU A 114 -4.74 35.23 -2.73
C GLU A 114 -3.64 34.39 -3.40
N ILE A 115 -2.96 33.52 -2.64
CA ILE A 115 -2.00 32.55 -3.18
C ILE A 115 -2.69 31.26 -3.60
N LEU A 116 -3.77 30.87 -2.91
CA LEU A 116 -4.46 29.58 -3.07
C LEU A 116 -5.87 29.74 -3.65
N TYR A 117 -6.00 30.63 -4.63
CA TYR A 117 -7.27 31.07 -5.20
C TYR A 117 -7.93 30.04 -6.12
N ASP A 118 -7.18 29.09 -6.66
CA ASP A 118 -7.70 28.04 -7.55
C ASP A 118 -7.18 26.63 -7.22
N ASP A 119 -7.72 25.64 -7.92
CA ASP A 119 -7.37 24.23 -7.73
C ASP A 119 -5.89 23.93 -8.05
N ARG A 120 -5.31 24.59 -9.07
CA ARG A 120 -3.93 24.36 -9.49
C ARG A 120 -2.95 24.83 -8.42
N THR A 121 -3.13 26.04 -7.91
CA THR A 121 -2.31 26.64 -6.85
C THR A 121 -2.43 25.87 -5.53
N ARG A 122 -3.63 25.39 -5.18
CA ARG A 122 -3.83 24.50 -4.02
C ARG A 122 -3.06 23.18 -4.15
N ARG A 123 -3.13 22.52 -5.32
CA ARG A 123 -2.35 21.30 -5.58
C ARG A 123 -0.85 21.56 -5.56
N ALA A 124 -0.40 22.68 -6.12
CA ALA A 124 1.00 23.10 -6.09
C ALA A 124 1.47 23.37 -4.65
N TYR A 125 0.65 23.99 -3.81
CA TYR A 125 0.93 24.17 -2.38
C TYR A 125 1.08 22.84 -1.65
N LEU A 126 0.17 21.86 -1.88
CA LEU A 126 0.29 20.51 -1.34
C LEU A 126 1.58 19.80 -1.81
N ALA A 127 1.95 19.97 -3.08
CA ALA A 127 3.24 19.50 -3.59
C ALA A 127 4.41 20.11 -2.81
N GLY A 128 4.37 21.43 -2.55
CA GLY A 128 5.36 22.13 -1.74
C GLY A 128 5.45 21.63 -0.28
N ILE A 129 4.31 21.37 0.38
CA ILE A 129 4.28 20.77 1.72
C ILE A 129 4.91 19.38 1.70
N PHE A 130 4.58 18.57 0.69
CA PHE A 130 5.16 17.23 0.53
C PHE A 130 6.67 17.27 0.27
N LEU A 131 7.14 18.19 -0.57
CA LEU A 131 8.58 18.42 -0.76
C LEU A 131 9.24 18.77 0.59
N ALA A 132 8.68 19.73 1.32
CA ALA A 132 9.22 20.23 2.57
C ALA A 132 9.35 19.16 3.66
N SER A 133 8.29 18.38 3.87
CA SER A 133 8.16 17.52 5.06
C SER A 133 7.51 16.15 4.82
N GLY A 134 7.11 15.87 3.58
CA GLY A 134 6.39 14.66 3.21
C GLY A 134 7.25 13.40 3.15
N SER A 135 6.61 12.25 3.31
CA SER A 135 7.17 10.94 3.00
C SER A 135 6.08 9.95 2.63
N VAL A 136 6.43 8.99 1.77
CA VAL A 136 5.54 7.87 1.39
C VAL A 136 6.34 6.58 1.45
N ASN A 137 5.72 5.54 2.02
CA ASN A 137 6.29 4.20 2.07
C ASN A 137 6.41 3.59 0.66
N ASN A 138 7.33 2.64 0.51
CA ASN A 138 7.42 1.89 -0.72
C ASN A 138 6.16 1.01 -0.91
N PRO A 139 5.49 1.06 -2.07
CA PRO A 139 4.32 0.22 -2.39
C PRO A 139 4.58 -1.30 -2.35
N ASP A 140 5.85 -1.73 -2.34
CA ASP A 140 6.23 -3.15 -2.19
C ASP A 140 5.66 -3.78 -0.91
N THR A 141 5.40 -2.97 0.12
CA THR A 141 4.83 -3.41 1.40
C THR A 141 3.34 -3.09 1.50
N SER A 142 2.56 -3.90 2.20
CA SER A 142 1.14 -3.62 2.50
C SER A 142 0.95 -2.51 3.53
N ASN A 143 2.02 -2.01 4.14
CA ASN A 143 1.96 -0.91 5.09
C ASN A 143 1.96 0.42 4.33
N TYR A 144 0.90 0.65 3.57
CA TYR A 144 0.68 1.90 2.86
C TYR A 144 0.57 3.04 3.86
N HIS A 145 1.43 4.03 3.70
CA HIS A 145 1.48 5.19 4.56
C HIS A 145 2.08 6.36 3.79
N LEU A 146 1.37 7.48 3.79
CA LEU A 146 1.89 8.78 3.41
C LEU A 146 1.71 9.71 4.59
N GLU A 147 2.75 10.49 4.90
CA GLU A 147 2.67 11.50 5.95
C GLU A 147 3.39 12.79 5.56
N MET A 148 2.91 13.90 6.10
CA MET A 148 3.53 15.24 6.08
C MET A 148 3.54 15.78 7.51
N SER A 149 4.50 16.64 7.85
CA SER A 149 4.60 17.14 9.22
C SER A 149 4.86 18.64 9.30
N VAL A 150 4.06 19.33 10.11
CA VAL A 150 4.15 20.78 10.36
C VAL A 150 4.31 21.05 11.85
N GLN A 151 4.68 22.28 12.20
CA GLN A 151 4.87 22.68 13.60
C GLN A 151 3.57 23.13 14.26
N ASP A 152 2.72 23.82 13.51
CA ASP A 152 1.51 24.47 14.02
C ASP A 152 0.27 23.62 13.78
N GLU A 153 -0.56 23.45 14.81
CA GLU A 153 -1.83 22.71 14.74
C GLU A 153 -2.81 23.32 13.74
N PRO A 154 -3.03 24.65 13.70
CA PRO A 154 -4.00 25.23 12.76
C PRO A 154 -3.59 25.01 11.31
N LEU A 155 -2.29 25.05 11.01
CA LEU A 155 -1.79 24.72 9.68
C LEU A 155 -2.02 23.25 9.34
N ALA A 156 -1.85 22.33 10.31
CA ALA A 156 -2.12 20.91 10.10
C ALA A 156 -3.59 20.64 9.77
N GLN A 157 -4.50 21.25 10.52
CA GLN A 157 -5.95 21.16 10.30
C GLN A 157 -6.36 21.80 8.96
N TYR A 158 -5.75 22.93 8.59
CA TYR A 158 -5.98 23.56 7.30
C TYR A 158 -5.56 22.64 6.13
N ILE A 159 -4.38 22.02 6.22
CA ILE A 159 -3.90 21.05 5.23
C ILE A 159 -4.80 19.81 5.20
N GLU A 160 -5.23 19.30 6.35
CA GLU A 160 -6.17 18.18 6.44
C GLU A 160 -7.50 18.49 5.75
N ALA A 161 -8.09 19.66 6.02
CA ALA A 161 -9.32 20.10 5.38
C ALA A 161 -9.15 20.23 3.86
N MET A 162 -8.02 20.78 3.40
CA MET A 162 -7.70 20.87 1.97
C MET A 162 -7.52 19.49 1.32
N LEU A 163 -6.89 18.52 1.99
CA LEU A 163 -6.79 17.15 1.48
C LEU A 163 -8.17 16.47 1.44
N ASN A 164 -9.00 16.71 2.44
CA ASN A 164 -10.30 16.09 2.57
C ASN A 164 -11.36 16.68 1.63
N SER A 165 -11.18 17.90 1.12
CA SER A 165 -12.01 18.41 0.02
C SER A 165 -11.80 17.63 -1.29
N TYR A 166 -10.65 16.96 -1.45
CA TYR A 166 -10.39 15.99 -2.54
C TYR A 166 -10.81 14.55 -2.18
N GLY A 167 -11.46 14.33 -1.04
CA GLY A 167 -11.89 12.99 -0.60
C GLY A 167 -10.74 12.08 -0.14
N LEU A 168 -9.57 12.63 0.21
CA LEU A 168 -8.37 11.85 0.53
C LEU A 168 -8.39 11.18 1.92
N ASN A 169 -9.34 11.55 2.78
CA ASN A 169 -9.51 11.01 4.14
C ASN A 169 -8.21 11.04 4.96
N ALA A 170 -7.51 12.17 4.86
CA ALA A 170 -6.34 12.48 5.68
C ALA A 170 -6.75 12.68 7.14
N ARG A 171 -5.83 12.35 8.04
CA ARG A 171 -6.00 12.50 9.49
C ARG A 171 -4.82 13.24 10.09
N VAL A 172 -5.07 14.05 11.13
CA VAL A 172 -4.02 14.69 11.94
C VAL A 172 -3.76 13.92 13.23
N ILE A 173 -2.49 13.78 13.60
CA ILE A 173 -2.07 13.31 14.93
C ILE A 173 -0.91 14.14 15.45
N LYS A 174 -0.92 14.47 16.74
CA LYS A 174 0.22 15.10 17.41
C LYS A 174 1.28 14.04 17.72
N ARG A 175 2.50 14.24 17.23
CA ARG A 175 3.65 13.33 17.46
C ARG A 175 4.85 14.14 17.92
N ARG A 176 5.19 14.02 19.21
CA ARG A 176 6.20 14.86 19.87
C ARG A 176 5.81 16.35 19.73
N ASN A 177 6.71 17.18 19.19
CA ASN A 177 6.50 18.62 19.00
C ASN A 177 6.07 18.96 17.56
N ARG A 178 5.40 18.04 16.86
CA ARG A 178 4.91 18.26 15.50
C ARG A 178 3.51 17.67 15.33
N TYR A 179 2.80 18.18 14.35
CA TYR A 179 1.53 17.65 13.89
C TYR A 179 1.76 16.91 12.58
N VAL A 180 1.33 15.66 12.53
CA VAL A 180 1.52 14.75 11.40
C VAL A 180 0.18 14.56 10.71
N ILE A 181 0.11 14.97 9.44
CA ILE A 181 -1.02 14.72 8.55
C ILE A 181 -0.72 13.43 7.80
N TYR A 182 -1.58 12.42 7.87
CA TYR A 182 -1.29 11.10 7.29
C TYR A 182 -2.49 10.45 6.60
N MET A 183 -2.19 9.52 5.69
CA MET A 183 -3.13 8.67 4.96
C MET A 183 -2.60 7.23 4.91
N LYS A 184 -3.50 6.25 4.96
CA LYS A 184 -3.17 4.81 4.91
C LYS A 184 -3.82 4.04 3.76
N SER A 185 -4.82 4.61 3.10
CA SER A 185 -5.44 3.95 1.95
C SER A 185 -4.53 4.06 0.72
N ALA A 186 -4.23 2.93 0.09
CA ALA A 186 -3.41 2.90 -1.12
C ALA A 186 -4.02 3.75 -2.25
N GLU A 187 -5.34 3.65 -2.44
CA GLU A 187 -6.08 4.43 -3.43
C GLU A 187 -5.94 5.94 -3.18
N ARG A 188 -6.16 6.38 -1.93
CA ARG A 188 -6.04 7.80 -1.56
C ARG A 188 -4.60 8.31 -1.67
N ILE A 189 -3.61 7.46 -1.39
CA ILE A 189 -2.20 7.79 -1.61
C ILE A 189 -1.94 7.98 -3.11
N GLY A 190 -2.42 7.08 -3.96
CA GLY A 190 -2.32 7.22 -5.42
C GLY A 190 -2.98 8.51 -5.93
N ASP A 191 -4.17 8.84 -5.43
CA ASP A 191 -4.88 10.07 -5.77
C ASP A 191 -4.12 11.33 -5.34
N PHE A 192 -3.53 11.31 -4.14
CA PHE A 192 -2.68 12.41 -3.68
C PHE A 192 -1.42 12.58 -4.55
N LEU A 193 -0.74 11.48 -4.87
CA LEU A 193 0.44 11.51 -5.74
C LEU A 193 0.10 12.06 -7.14
N ARG A 194 -1.09 11.73 -7.66
CA ARG A 194 -1.62 12.29 -8.91
C ARG A 194 -1.88 13.78 -8.78
N ALA A 195 -2.50 14.22 -7.69
CA ALA A 195 -2.81 15.63 -7.45
C ALA A 195 -1.56 16.51 -7.40
N ILE A 196 -0.46 16.03 -6.82
CA ILE A 196 0.80 16.79 -6.73
C ILE A 196 1.70 16.67 -7.98
N GLY A 197 1.21 16.03 -9.04
CA GLY A 197 1.91 15.92 -10.33
C GLY A 197 3.02 14.86 -10.37
N ALA A 198 2.97 13.83 -9.54
CA ALA A 198 3.96 12.73 -9.54
C ALA A 198 3.50 11.55 -10.43
N SER A 199 3.17 11.82 -11.69
CA SER A 199 2.51 10.87 -12.61
C SER A 199 3.28 9.56 -12.82
N THR A 200 4.60 9.63 -12.96
CA THR A 200 5.48 8.46 -13.13
C THR A 200 5.49 7.62 -11.87
N SER A 201 5.60 8.27 -10.71
CA SER A 201 5.54 7.59 -9.42
C SER A 201 4.17 6.98 -9.15
N VAL A 202 3.08 7.59 -9.62
CA VAL A 202 1.73 7.00 -9.58
C VAL A 202 1.68 5.72 -10.38
N MET A 203 2.19 5.72 -11.62
CA MET A 203 2.21 4.50 -12.46
C MET A 203 2.99 3.37 -11.79
N GLU A 204 4.17 3.64 -11.25
CA GLU A 204 4.94 2.66 -10.49
C GLU A 204 4.17 2.16 -9.25
N PHE A 205 3.57 3.08 -8.48
CA PHE A 205 2.81 2.75 -7.29
C PHE A 205 1.63 1.82 -7.60
N GLU A 206 0.87 2.13 -8.65
CA GLU A 206 -0.30 1.39 -9.07
C GLU A 206 0.08 0.02 -9.65
N THR A 207 1.13 -0.07 -10.49
CA THR A 207 1.64 -1.34 -11.02
C THR A 207 2.06 -2.29 -9.90
N THR A 208 2.90 -1.82 -8.96
CA THR A 208 3.33 -2.64 -7.82
C THR A 208 2.13 -3.11 -6.98
N ARG A 209 1.13 -2.25 -6.78
CA ARG A 209 -0.10 -2.60 -6.05
C ARG A 209 -0.90 -3.69 -6.77
N ILE A 210 -1.05 -3.57 -8.09
CA ILE A 210 -1.77 -4.55 -8.93
C ILE A 210 -1.04 -5.89 -8.92
N ASP A 211 0.26 -5.92 -9.18
CA ASP A 211 1.06 -7.14 -9.22
C ASP A 211 0.98 -7.91 -7.90
N ARG A 212 1.08 -7.19 -6.78
CA ARG A 212 0.92 -7.76 -5.45
C ARG A 212 -0.49 -8.30 -5.21
N SER A 213 -1.52 -7.58 -5.65
CA SER A 213 -2.91 -8.04 -5.55
C SER A 213 -3.11 -9.35 -6.32
N MET A 214 -2.57 -9.42 -7.54
CA MET A 214 -2.61 -10.61 -8.39
C MET A 214 -1.86 -11.78 -7.74
N ALA A 215 -0.62 -11.56 -7.29
CA ALA A 215 0.18 -12.59 -6.62
C ALA A 215 -0.53 -13.16 -5.38
N ASN A 216 -1.14 -12.30 -4.57
CA ASN A 216 -1.92 -12.75 -3.40
C ASN A 216 -3.16 -13.55 -3.79
N THR A 217 -3.80 -13.22 -4.91
CA THR A 217 -4.95 -13.97 -5.43
C THR A 217 -4.53 -15.35 -5.92
N VAL A 218 -3.45 -15.43 -6.70
CA VAL A 218 -2.87 -16.69 -7.16
C VAL A 218 -2.45 -17.57 -5.98
N ASN A 219 -1.77 -16.99 -4.99
CA ASN A 219 -1.36 -17.73 -3.79
C ASN A 219 -2.56 -18.28 -3.01
N ARG A 220 -3.65 -17.52 -2.89
CA ARG A 220 -4.88 -18.00 -2.25
C ARG A 220 -5.51 -19.14 -3.03
N TRP A 221 -5.55 -19.03 -4.36
CA TRP A 221 -6.10 -20.07 -5.21
C TRP A 221 -5.28 -21.36 -5.12
N ASN A 222 -3.96 -21.26 -5.26
CA ASN A 222 -3.04 -22.39 -5.12
C ASN A 222 -3.15 -23.06 -3.74
N ASN A 223 -3.26 -22.27 -2.67
CA ASN A 223 -3.47 -22.82 -1.32
C ASN A 223 -4.80 -23.56 -1.19
N CYS A 224 -5.87 -23.06 -1.83
CA CYS A 224 -7.16 -23.74 -1.85
C CYS A 224 -7.09 -25.06 -2.62
N ASP A 225 -6.42 -25.08 -3.77
CA ASP A 225 -6.29 -26.28 -4.60
C ASP A 225 -5.48 -27.36 -3.88
N ILE A 226 -4.31 -27.01 -3.33
CA ILE A 226 -3.49 -27.93 -2.52
C ILE A 226 -4.30 -28.46 -1.33
N ALA A 227 -5.05 -27.60 -0.61
CA ALA A 227 -5.87 -28.05 0.52
C ALA A 227 -7.01 -29.00 0.10
N ASN A 228 -7.59 -28.78 -1.09
CA ASN A 228 -8.62 -29.66 -1.65
C ASN A 228 -8.05 -31.01 -2.08
N GLU A 229 -6.88 -31.01 -2.74
CA GLU A 229 -6.16 -32.23 -3.10
C GLU A 229 -5.77 -33.04 -1.87
N MET A 230 -5.19 -32.42 -0.84
CA MET A 230 -4.82 -33.11 0.39
C MET A 230 -6.03 -33.75 1.09
N LYS A 231 -7.18 -33.06 1.11
CA LYS A 231 -8.43 -33.62 1.65
C LYS A 231 -8.95 -34.80 0.82
N ALA A 232 -8.89 -34.70 -0.50
CA ALA A 232 -9.30 -35.76 -1.41
C ALA A 232 -8.40 -37.00 -1.27
N MET A 233 -7.07 -36.81 -1.23
CA MET A 233 -6.10 -37.88 -0.99
C MET A 233 -6.32 -38.55 0.37
N THR A 234 -6.50 -37.77 1.44
CA THR A 234 -6.75 -38.32 2.78
C THR A 234 -8.06 -39.11 2.83
N ALA A 235 -9.11 -38.62 2.15
CA ALA A 235 -10.38 -39.32 2.07
C ALA A 235 -10.27 -40.62 1.25
N SER A 236 -9.55 -40.61 0.13
CA SER A 236 -9.30 -41.80 -0.69
C SER A 236 -8.52 -42.86 0.09
N ALA A 237 -7.45 -42.47 0.78
CA ALA A 237 -6.66 -43.39 1.61
C ALA A 237 -7.52 -44.09 2.68
N LYS A 238 -8.38 -43.34 3.38
CA LYS A 238 -9.31 -43.91 4.37
C LYS A 238 -10.35 -44.83 3.74
N GLN A 239 -10.88 -44.48 2.56
CA GLN A 239 -11.81 -45.33 1.82
C GLN A 239 -11.15 -46.67 1.47
N ILE A 240 -9.92 -46.64 0.96
CA ILE A 240 -9.15 -47.84 0.61
C ILE A 240 -8.88 -48.70 1.85
N GLU A 241 -8.49 -48.09 2.96
CA GLU A 241 -8.28 -48.78 4.24
C GLU A 241 -9.55 -49.48 4.75
N ASP A 242 -10.68 -48.77 4.78
CA ASP A 242 -11.97 -49.33 5.21
C ASP A 242 -12.43 -50.46 4.26
N ILE A 243 -12.25 -50.30 2.94
CA ILE A 243 -12.57 -51.35 1.96
C ILE A 243 -11.71 -52.59 2.19
N ALA A 244 -10.38 -52.41 2.30
CA ALA A 244 -9.45 -53.53 2.48
C ALA A 244 -9.75 -54.31 3.77
N TYR A 245 -10.09 -53.61 4.86
CA TYR A 245 -10.46 -54.23 6.13
C TYR A 245 -11.76 -55.04 6.03
N VAL A 246 -12.80 -54.50 5.38
CA VAL A 246 -14.07 -55.24 5.17
C VAL A 246 -13.83 -56.51 4.35
N ILE A 247 -13.05 -56.41 3.28
CA ILE A 247 -12.73 -57.55 2.40
C ILE A 247 -11.97 -58.64 3.18
N ASP A 248 -10.96 -58.25 3.98
CA ASP A 248 -10.16 -59.20 4.77
C ASP A 248 -10.99 -59.96 5.82
N LYS A 249 -11.91 -59.27 6.50
CA LYS A 249 -12.64 -59.86 7.65
C LYS A 249 -13.95 -60.56 7.29
N ALA A 250 -14.68 -60.06 6.30
CA ALA A 250 -16.04 -60.52 6.00
C ALA A 250 -16.25 -60.92 4.54
N GLY A 251 -15.28 -60.69 3.66
CA GLY A 251 -15.46 -60.81 2.22
C GLY A 251 -16.24 -59.63 1.62
N ILE A 252 -16.14 -59.46 0.30
CA ILE A 252 -16.83 -58.35 -0.40
C ILE A 252 -18.33 -58.58 -0.51
N GLU A 253 -18.78 -59.83 -0.38
CA GLU A 253 -20.16 -60.29 -0.52
C GLU A 253 -21.09 -59.77 0.59
N ILE A 254 -20.51 -59.27 1.70
CA ILE A 254 -21.27 -58.62 2.79
C ILE A 254 -21.87 -57.28 2.33
N LEU A 255 -21.31 -56.64 1.30
CA LEU A 255 -21.76 -55.37 0.77
C LEU A 255 -22.87 -55.56 -0.27
N ASP A 256 -23.85 -54.66 -0.32
CA ASP A 256 -24.84 -54.65 -1.41
C ASP A 256 -24.15 -54.44 -2.76
N SER A 257 -24.69 -55.03 -3.84
CA SER A 257 -24.06 -55.04 -5.17
C SER A 257 -23.53 -53.67 -5.62
N LYS A 258 -24.30 -52.58 -5.42
CA LYS A 258 -23.85 -51.24 -5.80
C LYS A 258 -22.68 -50.74 -4.94
N THR A 259 -22.66 -51.09 -3.66
CA THR A 259 -21.58 -50.74 -2.75
C THR A 259 -20.32 -51.55 -3.05
N ALA A 260 -20.46 -52.84 -3.39
CA ALA A 260 -19.36 -53.70 -3.82
C ALA A 260 -18.70 -53.19 -5.11
N ASP A 261 -19.49 -52.81 -6.13
CA ASP A 261 -18.98 -52.23 -7.37
C ASP A 261 -18.14 -50.97 -7.10
N VAL A 262 -18.63 -50.08 -6.23
CA VAL A 262 -17.94 -48.84 -5.85
C VAL A 262 -16.65 -49.14 -5.08
N ALA A 263 -16.65 -50.13 -4.19
CA ALA A 263 -15.47 -50.56 -3.45
C ALA A 263 -14.37 -51.04 -4.41
N GLN A 264 -14.72 -51.93 -5.34
CA GLN A 264 -13.80 -52.47 -6.34
C GLN A 264 -13.23 -51.36 -7.24
N ILE A 265 -14.09 -50.46 -7.74
CA ILE A 265 -13.67 -49.32 -8.56
C ILE A 265 -12.68 -48.41 -7.83
N ARG A 266 -12.90 -48.14 -6.54
CA ARG A 266 -11.98 -47.31 -5.73
C ARG A 266 -10.63 -47.99 -5.54
N LEU A 267 -10.59 -49.30 -5.29
CA LEU A 267 -9.32 -50.03 -5.14
C LEU A 267 -8.49 -50.03 -6.43
N GLU A 268 -9.16 -50.18 -7.57
CA GLU A 268 -8.50 -50.17 -8.88
C GLU A 268 -8.08 -48.77 -9.34
N ASN A 269 -8.66 -47.73 -8.75
CA ASN A 269 -8.44 -46.33 -9.13
C ASN A 269 -8.23 -45.44 -7.88
N PRO A 270 -7.14 -45.67 -7.11
CA PRO A 270 -6.91 -45.02 -5.82
C PRO A 270 -6.66 -43.51 -5.94
N GLU A 271 -6.12 -43.05 -7.06
CA GLU A 271 -5.77 -41.65 -7.34
C GLU A 271 -6.95 -40.80 -7.85
N LEU A 272 -8.04 -41.43 -8.33
CA LEU A 272 -9.13 -40.71 -8.97
C LEU A 272 -10.02 -39.95 -7.99
N THR A 273 -10.47 -38.78 -8.39
CA THR A 273 -11.49 -38.01 -7.67
C THR A 273 -12.84 -38.73 -7.69
N LEU A 274 -13.77 -38.31 -6.82
CA LEU A 274 -15.12 -38.87 -6.82
C LEU A 274 -15.90 -38.60 -8.12
N ASN A 275 -15.59 -37.53 -8.84
CA ASN A 275 -16.23 -37.27 -10.12
C ASN A 275 -15.72 -38.25 -11.18
N GLU A 276 -14.41 -38.44 -11.26
CA GLU A 276 -13.80 -39.42 -12.19
C GLU A 276 -14.24 -40.86 -11.85
N LEU A 277 -14.41 -41.19 -10.56
CA LEU A 277 -14.98 -42.48 -10.18
C LEU A 277 -16.43 -42.68 -10.65
N ALA A 278 -17.22 -41.60 -10.73
CA ALA A 278 -18.58 -41.70 -11.25
C ALA A 278 -18.58 -42.03 -12.75
N ASP A 279 -17.62 -41.47 -13.50
CA ASP A 279 -17.43 -41.78 -14.92
C ASP A 279 -16.97 -43.23 -15.11
N VAL A 280 -16.01 -43.70 -14.31
CA VAL A 280 -15.58 -45.11 -14.31
C VAL A 280 -16.74 -46.05 -13.96
N TYR A 281 -17.55 -45.68 -12.97
CA TYR A 281 -18.73 -46.45 -12.58
C TYR A 281 -19.75 -46.55 -13.72
N PHE A 282 -20.03 -45.44 -14.41
CA PHE A 282 -20.90 -45.44 -15.60
C PHE A 282 -20.34 -46.34 -16.70
N ASN A 283 -19.05 -46.23 -17.02
CA ASN A 283 -18.42 -47.02 -18.07
C ASN A 283 -18.43 -48.53 -17.77
N LYS A 284 -18.30 -48.92 -16.50
CA LYS A 284 -18.31 -50.35 -16.09
C LYS A 284 -19.71 -50.94 -15.96
N THR A 285 -20.66 -50.18 -15.41
CA THR A 285 -21.97 -50.72 -15.01
C THR A 285 -23.12 -50.31 -15.93
N GLY A 286 -22.90 -49.31 -16.80
CA GLY A 286 -23.95 -48.67 -17.60
C GLY A 286 -24.92 -47.81 -16.78
N GLN A 287 -24.73 -47.66 -15.46
CA GLN A 287 -25.59 -46.90 -14.58
C GLN A 287 -24.91 -45.61 -14.12
N THR A 288 -25.66 -44.52 -14.03
CA THR A 288 -25.14 -43.26 -13.49
C THR A 288 -25.17 -43.25 -11.96
N ILE A 289 -24.11 -42.76 -11.34
CA ILE A 289 -24.07 -42.47 -9.90
C ILE A 289 -23.63 -41.03 -9.68
N SER A 290 -24.30 -40.31 -8.77
CA SER A 290 -23.87 -38.95 -8.42
C SER A 290 -22.71 -38.98 -7.43
N LYS A 291 -21.96 -37.88 -7.32
CA LYS A 291 -20.94 -37.70 -6.27
C LYS A 291 -21.49 -37.96 -4.85
N SER A 292 -22.71 -37.52 -4.58
CA SER A 292 -23.41 -37.80 -3.31
C SER A 292 -23.73 -39.30 -3.17
N GLY A 293 -24.15 -39.95 -4.25
CA GLY A 293 -24.34 -41.40 -4.30
C GLY A 293 -23.09 -42.17 -3.93
N LEU A 294 -21.93 -41.83 -4.53
CA LEU A 294 -20.63 -42.41 -4.17
C LEU A 294 -20.29 -42.16 -2.70
N HIS A 295 -20.47 -40.94 -2.20
CA HIS A 295 -20.27 -40.63 -0.78
C HIS A 295 -21.11 -41.54 0.13
N HIS A 296 -22.38 -41.79 -0.21
CA HIS A 296 -23.23 -42.68 0.57
C HIS A 296 -22.75 -44.14 0.55
N ARG A 297 -22.15 -44.62 -0.55
CA ARG A 297 -21.57 -45.97 -0.63
C ARG A 297 -20.31 -46.09 0.20
N PHE A 298 -19.38 -45.13 0.09
CA PHE A 298 -18.20 -45.10 0.96
C PHE A 298 -18.56 -44.95 2.44
N LYS A 299 -19.64 -44.22 2.77
CA LYS A 299 -20.13 -44.13 4.15
C LYS A 299 -20.59 -45.49 4.68
N LYS A 300 -21.34 -46.26 3.89
CA LYS A 300 -21.75 -47.63 4.26
C LYS A 300 -20.54 -48.53 4.51
N ILE A 301 -19.54 -48.48 3.62
CA ILE A 301 -18.31 -49.29 3.78
C ILE A 301 -17.59 -48.92 5.07
N LYS A 302 -17.45 -47.62 5.37
CA LYS A 302 -16.87 -47.15 6.62
C LYS A 302 -17.65 -47.60 7.85
N GLU A 303 -18.98 -47.53 7.81
CA GLU A 303 -19.85 -47.98 8.90
C GLU A 303 -19.69 -49.49 9.14
N GLU A 304 -19.59 -50.29 8.08
CA GLU A 304 -19.36 -51.73 8.17
C GLU A 304 -17.95 -52.07 8.68
N ALA A 305 -16.91 -51.38 8.21
CA ALA A 305 -15.55 -51.52 8.72
C ALA A 305 -15.49 -51.22 10.22
N ALA A 306 -16.16 -50.16 10.68
CA ALA A 306 -16.22 -49.82 12.10
C ALA A 306 -16.93 -50.90 12.93
N ARG A 307 -18.03 -51.47 12.42
CA ARG A 307 -18.76 -52.57 13.07
C ARG A 307 -17.88 -53.80 13.25
N LEU A 308 -17.13 -54.19 12.21
CA LEU A 308 -16.22 -55.34 12.25
C LEU A 308 -15.06 -55.12 13.23
N ARG A 309 -14.49 -53.90 13.30
CA ARG A 309 -13.44 -53.55 14.28
C ARG A 309 -13.92 -53.72 15.71
N GLN A 310 -15.14 -53.27 16.03
CA GLN A 310 -15.71 -53.41 17.37
C GLN A 310 -15.89 -54.87 17.77
N MET A 311 -16.28 -55.74 16.83
CA MET A 311 -16.46 -57.17 17.10
C MET A 311 -15.15 -57.92 17.33
N GLU A 312 -13.99 -57.40 16.90
CA GLU A 312 -12.67 -57.99 17.21
C GLU A 312 -12.13 -57.54 18.57
N GLU A 313 -12.59 -56.40 19.08
CA GLU A 313 -12.15 -55.85 20.37
C GLU A 313 -12.96 -56.39 21.56
N GLU A 314 -14.11 -57.02 21.31
CA GLU A 314 -14.97 -57.75 22.27
C GLU A 314 -14.61 -59.23 22.39
#